data_AF-A0ABD1J4A7-F1
#
_entry.id   AF-A0ABD1J4A7-F1
#
_cell.length_a   1.000
_cell.length_b   1.000
_cell.length_c   1.000
_cell.angle_alpha   90.00
_cell.angle_beta   90.00
_cell.angle_gamma   90.00
#
_symmetry.space_group_name_H-M   'P 1'
#
loop_
_entity.id
_entity.type
_entity.pdbx_description
1 polymer ?
#
loop_
_entity_poly.entity_id
_entity_poly.type
_entity_poly.pdbx_seq_one_letter_code
_entity_poly.pdbx_strand_id
1 'polypeptide(L)'
;MAESWEMLSWSAAGRVYGESCEDIIAESICLESLVPILKWSSQPYGSKWVHRQAMHFLCEDFSQVMTSDVLHELSKEQLLAAIQSDYLQASEHDILKYVVKWGEQQLIKRMADREPNLLSGTAHSVNKRGVKRRDLDVEELKEILSPLLPYVRTDHILPPNSEVLSDTQQQ
;
A
#
# COMPACT_ATOMS: atom_id res chain seq x y z
N MET A 1 43.32 -17.49 23.94
CA MET A 1 42.73 -18.24 22.81
C MET A 1 41.37 -18.87 23.13
N ALA A 2 40.99 -19.10 24.39
CA ALA A 2 39.67 -19.64 24.75
C ALA A 2 38.52 -18.62 24.58
N GLU A 3 38.77 -17.34 24.83
CA GLU A 3 37.74 -16.28 24.81
C GLU A 3 37.18 -15.99 23.41
N SER A 4 37.92 -16.33 22.35
CA SER A 4 37.48 -16.13 20.96
C SER A 4 36.42 -17.15 20.53
N TRP A 5 36.38 -18.34 21.14
CA TRP A 5 35.41 -19.38 20.80
C TRP A 5 34.07 -19.16 21.52
N GLU A 6 34.10 -18.64 22.74
CA GLU A 6 32.89 -18.29 23.48
C GLU A 6 32.18 -17.07 22.88
N MET A 7 32.90 -16.05 22.41
CA MET A 7 32.32 -14.91 21.68
C MET A 7 31.67 -15.32 20.34
N LEU A 8 32.27 -16.28 19.62
CA LEU A 8 31.68 -16.83 18.38
C LEU A 8 30.42 -17.65 18.68
N SER A 9 30.41 -18.43 19.76
CA SER A 9 29.23 -19.20 20.19
C SER A 9 28.08 -18.31 20.65
N TRP A 10 28.35 -17.22 21.36
CA TRP A 10 27.34 -16.24 21.76
C TRP A 10 26.83 -15.42 20.57
N SER A 11 27.70 -15.06 19.62
CA SER A 11 27.29 -14.42 18.37
C SER A 11 26.45 -15.33 17.49
N ALA A 12 26.75 -16.64 17.43
CA ALA A 12 25.96 -17.62 16.70
C ALA A 12 24.60 -17.87 17.37
N ALA A 13 24.57 -18.05 18.69
CA ALA A 13 23.32 -18.22 19.44
C ALA A 13 22.43 -16.97 19.40
N GLY A 14 23.01 -15.77 19.48
CA GLY A 14 22.30 -14.51 19.31
C GLY A 14 21.76 -14.30 17.90
N ARG A 15 22.47 -14.81 16.87
CA ARG A 15 22.01 -14.81 15.48
C ARG A 15 20.82 -15.76 15.29
N VAL A 16 20.90 -16.98 15.83
CA VAL A 16 19.82 -17.99 15.78
C VAL A 16 18.54 -17.52 16.50
N TYR A 17 18.67 -16.81 17.62
CA TYR A 17 17.48 -16.31 18.36
C TYR A 17 16.82 -15.11 17.66
N GLY A 18 17.61 -14.21 17.06
CA GLY A 18 17.12 -13.10 16.26
C GLY A 18 16.44 -13.56 14.97
N GLU A 19 17.03 -14.53 14.26
CA GLU A 19 16.46 -15.18 13.07
C GLU A 19 15.11 -15.84 13.41
N SER A 20 15.00 -16.52 14.56
CA SER A 20 13.75 -17.13 15.01
C SER A 20 12.65 -16.10 15.33
N CYS A 21 12.98 -14.94 15.91
CA CYS A 21 11.97 -13.90 16.14
C CYS A 21 11.48 -13.27 14.83
N GLU A 22 12.38 -13.07 13.86
CA GLU A 22 12.01 -12.60 12.53
C GLU A 22 11.08 -13.60 11.82
N ASP A 23 11.38 -14.90 11.90
CA ASP A 23 10.53 -15.97 11.34
C ASP A 23 9.13 -15.96 11.96
N ILE A 24 9.01 -15.84 13.29
CA ILE A 24 7.70 -15.75 13.97
C ILE A 24 6.89 -14.54 13.48
N ILE A 25 7.54 -13.38 13.31
CA ILE A 25 6.88 -12.18 12.81
C ILE A 25 6.43 -12.40 11.36
N ALA A 26 7.28 -12.99 10.52
CA ALA A 26 6.96 -13.30 9.14
C ALA A 26 5.78 -14.28 9.01
N GLU A 27 5.73 -15.31 9.85
CA GLU A 27 4.60 -16.26 9.91
C GLU A 27 3.31 -15.60 10.42
N SER A 28 3.41 -14.53 11.19
CA SER A 28 2.26 -13.78 11.71
C SER A 28 1.66 -12.74 10.75
N ILE A 29 2.24 -12.61 9.54
CA ILE A 29 1.75 -11.65 8.53
C ILE A 29 0.36 -12.06 8.05
N CYS A 30 -0.61 -11.17 8.22
CA CYS A 30 -1.97 -11.28 7.73
C CYS A 30 -2.50 -9.88 7.41
N LEU A 31 -3.74 -9.78 6.91
CA LEU A 31 -4.34 -8.48 6.55
C LEU A 31 -4.27 -7.44 7.69
N GLU A 32 -4.55 -7.84 8.92
CA GLU A 32 -4.60 -6.93 10.07
C GLU A 32 -3.20 -6.50 10.55
N SER A 33 -2.22 -7.40 10.47
CA SER A 33 -0.85 -7.14 10.92
C SER A 33 0.03 -6.53 9.83
N LEU A 34 -0.38 -6.58 8.56
CA LEU A 34 0.40 -6.17 7.40
C LEU A 34 0.92 -4.74 7.52
N VAL A 35 0.04 -3.77 7.77
CA VAL A 35 0.41 -2.35 7.82
C VAL A 35 1.32 -2.02 9.02
N PRO A 36 1.00 -2.46 10.24
CA PRO A 36 1.93 -2.34 11.38
C PRO A 36 3.30 -2.95 11.10
N ILE A 37 3.36 -4.15 10.51
CA ILE A 37 4.61 -4.84 10.19
C ILE A 37 5.38 -4.09 9.12
N LEU A 38 4.75 -3.61 8.05
CA LEU A 38 5.40 -2.80 7.02
C LEU A 38 5.97 -1.49 7.59
N LYS A 39 5.22 -0.82 8.48
CA LYS A 39 5.67 0.41 9.15
C LYS A 39 6.85 0.18 10.07
N TRP A 40 6.82 -0.87 10.89
CA TRP A 40 7.94 -1.21 11.77
C TRP A 40 9.17 -1.67 10.96
N SER A 41 8.98 -2.58 10.01
CA SER A 41 10.08 -3.18 9.24
C SER A 41 10.79 -2.19 8.31
N SER A 42 10.13 -1.09 7.93
CA SER A 42 10.73 0.02 7.16
C SER A 42 11.56 0.99 8.00
N GLN A 43 11.52 0.90 9.32
CA GLN A 43 12.35 1.74 10.20
C GLN A 43 13.82 1.30 10.14
N PRO A 44 14.78 2.19 10.46
CA PRO A 44 16.22 1.85 10.39
C PRO A 44 16.64 0.65 11.24
N TYR A 45 15.89 0.36 12.30
CA TYR A 45 16.08 -0.78 13.20
C TYR A 45 15.14 -1.96 12.91
N GLY A 46 14.31 -1.86 11.86
CA GLY A 46 13.42 -2.93 11.43
C GLY A 46 14.15 -4.01 10.62
N SER A 47 13.58 -5.22 10.58
CA SER A 47 14.14 -6.28 9.76
C SER A 47 13.80 -6.07 8.27
N LYS A 48 14.85 -5.98 7.45
CA LYS A 48 14.72 -5.94 5.98
C LYS A 48 14.14 -7.23 5.42
N TRP A 49 14.38 -8.37 6.07
CA TRP A 49 13.85 -9.65 5.61
C TRP A 49 12.34 -9.74 5.88
N VAL A 50 11.89 -9.38 7.08
CA VAL A 50 10.46 -9.28 7.40
C VAL A 50 9.75 -8.26 6.49
N HIS A 51 10.41 -7.13 6.20
CA HIS A 51 9.88 -6.15 5.25
C HIS A 51 9.59 -6.76 3.87
N ARG A 52 10.52 -7.58 3.36
CA ARG A 52 10.35 -8.28 2.08
C ARG A 52 9.20 -9.28 2.16
N GLN A 53 9.07 -10.01 3.25
CA GLN A 53 7.96 -10.97 3.41
C GLN A 53 6.61 -10.27 3.45
N ALA A 54 6.51 -9.13 4.14
CA ALA A 54 5.29 -8.33 4.17
C ALA A 54 4.95 -7.72 2.80
N MET A 55 5.96 -7.24 2.07
CA MET A 55 5.77 -6.79 0.68
C MET A 55 5.38 -7.93 -0.26
N HIS A 56 5.91 -9.13 -0.06
CA HIS A 56 5.53 -10.32 -0.83
C HIS A 56 4.06 -10.66 -0.61
N PHE A 57 3.62 -10.73 0.65
CA PHE A 57 2.21 -10.93 1.00
C PHE A 57 1.30 -9.85 0.36
N LEU A 58 1.71 -8.57 0.42
CA LEU A 58 0.98 -7.48 -0.23
C LEU A 58 0.85 -7.67 -1.75
N CYS A 59 1.87 -8.24 -2.41
CA CYS A 59 1.86 -8.48 -3.85
C CYS A 59 1.01 -9.71 -4.22
N GLU A 60 1.08 -10.79 -3.45
CA GLU A 60 0.30 -12.02 -3.69
C GLU A 60 -1.19 -11.81 -3.43
N ASP A 61 -1.53 -11.21 -2.30
CA ASP A 61 -2.92 -10.97 -1.88
C ASP A 61 -3.39 -9.54 -2.19
N PHE A 62 -2.80 -8.90 -3.21
CA PHE A 62 -3.03 -7.50 -3.53
C PHE A 62 -4.52 -7.15 -3.67
N SER A 63 -5.26 -7.93 -4.45
CA SER A 63 -6.69 -7.69 -4.65
C SER A 63 -7.49 -7.77 -3.34
N GLN A 64 -7.13 -8.71 -2.45
CA GLN A 64 -7.77 -8.86 -1.15
C GLN A 64 -7.45 -7.65 -0.25
N VAL A 65 -6.18 -7.25 -0.18
CA VAL A 65 -5.75 -6.06 0.58
C VAL A 65 -6.46 -4.81 0.08
N MET A 66 -6.60 -4.64 -1.24
CA MET A 66 -7.24 -3.45 -1.86
C MET A 66 -8.77 -3.43 -1.69
N THR A 67 -9.40 -4.57 -1.43
CA THR A 67 -10.83 -4.63 -1.10
C THR A 67 -11.12 -4.40 0.39
N SER A 68 -10.14 -4.65 1.25
CA SER A 68 -10.22 -4.49 2.71
C SER A 68 -10.02 -3.04 3.16
N ASP A 69 -10.34 -2.77 4.43
CA ASP A 69 -10.09 -1.48 5.10
C ASP A 69 -8.59 -1.19 5.28
N VAL A 70 -7.75 -2.23 5.19
CA VAL A 70 -6.28 -2.14 5.20
C VAL A 70 -5.76 -1.16 4.14
N LEU A 71 -6.47 -1.06 3.00
CA LEU A 71 -6.19 -0.08 1.95
C LEU A 71 -6.02 1.34 2.50
N HIS A 72 -6.85 1.74 3.47
CA HIS A 72 -6.90 3.10 3.98
C HIS A 72 -5.66 3.45 4.81
N GLU A 73 -4.96 2.44 5.33
CA GLU A 73 -3.79 2.61 6.18
C GLU A 73 -2.47 2.47 5.42
N LEU A 74 -2.49 1.92 4.20
CA LEU A 74 -1.32 1.81 3.33
C LEU A 74 -0.79 3.19 2.97
N SER A 75 0.53 3.33 3.08
CA SER A 75 1.22 4.54 2.63
C SER A 75 1.39 4.55 1.11
N LYS A 76 1.60 5.74 0.57
CA LYS A 76 1.88 5.95 -0.86
C LYS A 76 3.09 5.15 -1.31
N GLU A 77 4.13 5.12 -0.48
CA GLU A 77 5.41 4.46 -0.77
C GLU A 77 5.25 2.95 -0.82
N GLN A 78 4.44 2.38 0.09
CA GLN A 78 4.13 0.95 0.11
C GLN A 78 3.33 0.54 -1.14
N LEU A 79 2.33 1.34 -1.49
CA LEU A 79 1.54 1.12 -2.70
C LEU A 79 2.39 1.22 -3.96
N LEU A 80 3.27 2.23 -4.06
CA LEU A 80 4.20 2.40 -5.17
C LEU A 80 5.16 1.21 -5.29
N ALA A 81 5.75 0.77 -4.18
CA ALA A 81 6.64 -0.39 -4.17
C ALA A 81 5.92 -1.68 -4.58
N ALA A 82 4.64 -1.85 -4.22
CA ALA A 82 3.84 -2.99 -4.66
C ALA A 82 3.56 -2.94 -6.17
N ILE A 83 3.21 -1.77 -6.71
CA ILE A 83 2.95 -1.58 -8.15
C ILE A 83 4.21 -1.82 -9.00
N GLN A 84 5.37 -1.42 -8.48
CA GLN A 84 6.66 -1.64 -9.15
C GLN A 84 7.18 -3.08 -9.03
N SER A 85 6.55 -3.91 -8.18
CA SER A 85 7.01 -5.28 -7.94
C SER A 85 6.64 -6.18 -9.11
N ASP A 86 7.63 -6.92 -9.63
CA ASP A 86 7.41 -7.94 -10.66
C ASP A 86 6.55 -9.13 -10.15
N TYR A 87 6.35 -9.24 -8.84
CA TYR A 87 5.58 -10.31 -8.20
C TYR A 87 4.10 -9.96 -8.00
N LEU A 88 3.68 -8.76 -8.38
CA LEU A 88 2.30 -8.29 -8.18
C LEU A 88 1.26 -9.18 -8.89
N GLN A 89 0.35 -9.77 -8.13
CA GLN A 89 -0.73 -10.62 -8.63
C GLN A 89 -2.03 -9.82 -8.85
N ALA A 90 -2.01 -8.91 -9.83
CA ALA A 90 -3.20 -8.15 -10.22
C ALA A 90 -3.17 -7.77 -11.71
N SER A 91 -4.35 -7.64 -12.32
CA SER A 91 -4.45 -7.10 -13.68
C SER A 91 -4.17 -5.59 -13.68
N GLU A 92 -3.59 -5.06 -14.76
CA GLU A 92 -3.36 -3.61 -14.90
C GLU A 92 -4.65 -2.79 -14.71
N HIS A 93 -5.78 -3.33 -15.18
CA HIS A 93 -7.09 -2.73 -14.96
C HIS A 93 -7.47 -2.67 -13.47
N ASP A 94 -7.24 -3.75 -12.73
CA ASP A 94 -7.52 -3.78 -11.29
C ASP A 94 -6.56 -2.89 -10.52
N ILE A 95 -5.28 -2.86 -10.90
CA ILE A 95 -4.28 -1.95 -10.32
C ILE A 95 -4.76 -0.50 -10.46
N LEU A 96 -5.13 -0.08 -11.68
CA LEU A 96 -5.65 1.28 -11.91
C LEU A 96 -6.89 1.57 -11.05
N LYS A 97 -7.85 0.64 -11.02
CA LYS A 97 -9.08 0.75 -10.23
C LYS A 97 -8.78 0.91 -8.73
N TYR A 98 -7.85 0.12 -8.20
CA TYR A 98 -7.49 0.16 -6.79
C TYR A 98 -6.65 1.38 -6.42
N VAL A 99 -5.76 1.84 -7.30
CA VAL A 99 -4.99 3.07 -7.14
C VAL A 99 -5.92 4.29 -7.07
N VAL A 100 -6.91 4.38 -7.96
CA VAL A 100 -7.94 5.44 -7.91
C VAL A 100 -8.74 5.35 -6.61
N LYS A 101 -9.19 4.14 -6.23
CA LYS A 101 -9.92 3.92 -4.97
C LYS A 101 -9.09 4.38 -3.76
N TRP A 102 -7.80 4.05 -3.71
CA TRP A 102 -6.90 4.49 -2.64
C TRP A 102 -6.79 6.03 -2.60
N GLY A 103 -6.60 6.67 -3.76
CA GLY A 103 -6.50 8.14 -3.85
C GLY A 103 -7.76 8.85 -3.36
N GLU A 104 -8.94 8.36 -3.75
CA GLU A 104 -10.23 8.88 -3.26
C GLU A 104 -10.32 8.78 -1.73
N GLN A 105 -9.86 7.67 -1.13
CA GLN A 105 -9.88 7.48 0.32
C GLN A 105 -8.90 8.41 1.05
N GLN A 106 -7.71 8.66 0.49
CA GLN A 106 -6.76 9.63 1.07
C GLN A 106 -7.33 11.05 1.09
N LEU A 107 -8.09 11.44 0.06
CA LEU A 107 -8.78 12.73 0.04
C LEU A 107 -9.87 12.81 1.10
N ILE A 108 -10.70 11.78 1.24
CA ILE A 108 -11.74 11.71 2.28
C ILE A 108 -11.11 11.88 3.68
N LYS A 109 -9.99 11.20 3.93
CA LYS A 109 -9.24 11.31 5.19
C LYS A 109 -8.71 12.73 5.41
N ARG A 110 -8.12 13.35 4.38
CA ARG A 110 -7.64 14.75 4.46
C ARG A 110 -8.75 15.76 4.70
N MET A 111 -9.93 15.56 4.10
CA MET A 111 -11.10 16.41 4.35
C MET A 111 -11.60 16.25 5.80
N ALA A 112 -11.65 15.01 6.32
CA ALA A 112 -12.02 14.75 7.70
C ALA A 112 -11.05 15.39 8.72
N ASP A 113 -9.75 15.44 8.40
CA ASP A 113 -8.74 16.07 9.24
C ASP A 113 -8.78 17.62 9.17
N ARG A 114 -9.12 18.19 8.01
CA ARG A 114 -9.20 19.65 7.80
C ARG A 114 -10.50 20.28 8.31
N GLU A 115 -11.63 19.57 8.23
CA GLU A 115 -12.94 20.06 8.67
C GLU A 115 -13.65 19.02 9.55
N PRO A 116 -13.23 18.84 10.82
CA PRO A 116 -13.93 17.96 11.75
C PRO A 116 -15.39 18.38 11.97
N ASN A 117 -15.72 19.66 11.72
CA ASN A 117 -17.00 20.28 12.04
C ASN A 117 -18.08 20.11 10.96
N LEU A 118 -17.75 19.72 9.72
CA LEU A 118 -18.75 19.39 8.68
C LEU A 118 -19.38 18.00 8.88
N LEU A 119 -18.67 17.12 9.60
CA LEU A 119 -19.12 15.78 9.98
C LEU A 119 -19.92 15.77 11.30
N SER A 120 -19.96 16.91 12.01
CA SER A 120 -20.52 17.04 13.36
C SER A 120 -21.90 17.73 13.40
N GLY A 121 -22.62 17.80 12.28
CA GLY A 121 -24.03 18.18 12.25
C GLY A 121 -24.93 17.01 12.64
N THR A 122 -25.33 16.97 13.91
CA THR A 122 -26.27 16.03 14.58
C THR A 122 -25.85 14.55 14.68
N ALA A 123 -25.31 14.24 15.85
CA ALA A 123 -24.79 12.96 16.35
C ALA A 123 -25.79 11.76 16.43
N HIS A 124 -26.81 11.67 15.57
CA HIS A 124 -27.72 10.52 15.50
C HIS A 124 -28.08 10.07 14.07
N SER A 125 -27.36 10.54 13.04
CA SER A 125 -27.60 10.09 11.65
C SER A 125 -26.31 9.89 10.84
N VAL A 126 -25.33 9.19 11.41
CA VAL A 126 -24.20 8.65 10.62
C VAL A 126 -24.63 7.40 9.86
N ASN A 127 -25.62 7.57 8.98
CA ASN A 127 -26.10 6.52 8.10
C ASN A 127 -25.30 6.58 6.78
N LYS A 128 -24.17 5.86 6.71
CA LYS A 128 -23.66 5.13 5.51
C LYS A 128 -23.74 5.81 4.10
N ARG A 129 -23.79 7.13 3.97
CA ARG A 129 -23.82 7.90 2.70
C ARG A 129 -23.14 9.24 2.93
N GLY A 130 -21.81 9.34 2.88
CA GLY A 130 -21.01 9.15 1.68
C GLY A 130 -20.56 10.52 1.21
N VAL A 131 -19.28 10.85 1.42
CA VAL A 131 -18.62 11.95 0.67
C VAL A 131 -18.88 11.65 -0.81
N LYS A 132 -19.62 12.52 -1.49
CA LYS A 132 -19.97 12.29 -2.88
C LYS A 132 -18.69 12.43 -3.69
N ARG A 133 -18.42 11.52 -4.60
CA ARG A 133 -17.36 11.61 -5.63
C ARG A 133 -17.24 12.99 -6.31
N ARG A 134 -18.30 13.82 -6.27
CA ARG A 134 -18.34 15.18 -6.84
C ARG A 134 -17.68 16.25 -5.98
N ASP A 135 -17.52 16.03 -4.67
CA ASP A 135 -16.85 16.97 -3.77
C ASP A 135 -15.34 16.69 -3.69
N LEU A 136 -14.87 15.60 -4.32
CA LEU A 136 -13.46 15.30 -4.45
C LEU A 136 -12.87 16.15 -5.58
N ASP A 137 -11.91 16.99 -5.21
CA ASP A 137 -11.16 17.79 -6.16
C ASP A 137 -10.38 16.87 -7.11
N VAL A 138 -10.71 16.93 -8.40
CA VAL A 138 -10.11 16.10 -9.44
C VAL A 138 -8.65 16.48 -9.67
N GLU A 139 -8.26 17.73 -9.43
CA GLU A 139 -6.87 18.18 -9.47
C GLU A 139 -6.10 17.61 -8.28
N GLU A 140 -6.62 17.68 -7.05
CA GLU A 140 -5.94 17.07 -5.89
C GLU A 140 -5.82 15.53 -6.05
N LEU A 141 -6.84 14.87 -6.60
CA LEU A 141 -6.76 13.44 -6.90
C LEU A 141 -5.65 13.17 -7.93
N LYS A 142 -5.58 13.96 -9.00
CA LYS A 142 -4.52 13.84 -10.01
C LYS A 142 -3.13 14.08 -9.41
N GLU A 143 -2.97 15.00 -8.46
CA GLU A 143 -1.68 15.21 -7.79
C GLU A 143 -1.26 14.00 -6.95
N ILE A 144 -2.19 13.37 -6.21
CA ILE A 144 -1.92 12.16 -5.42
C ILE A 144 -1.56 10.98 -6.33
N LEU A 145 -2.27 10.84 -7.46
CA LEU A 145 -2.12 9.73 -8.39
C LEU A 145 -0.97 9.92 -9.39
N SER A 146 -0.60 11.16 -9.74
CA SER A 146 0.50 11.51 -10.66
C SER A 146 1.80 10.71 -10.45
N PRO A 147 2.28 10.47 -9.22
CA PRO A 147 3.47 9.65 -8.97
C PRO A 147 3.25 8.14 -9.05
N LEU A 148 2.00 7.65 -9.07
CA LEU A 148 1.65 6.23 -9.17
C LEU A 148 1.30 5.84 -10.62
N LEU A 149 0.63 6.73 -11.35
CA LEU A 149 0.14 6.48 -12.71
C LEU A 149 1.21 6.06 -13.73
N PRO A 150 2.45 6.60 -13.74
CA PRO A 150 3.50 6.17 -14.66
C PRO A 150 3.91 4.71 -14.49
N TYR A 151 3.60 4.10 -13.35
CA TYR A 151 3.93 2.70 -13.05
C TYR A 151 2.79 1.73 -13.37
N VAL A 152 1.58 2.25 -13.60
CA VAL A 152 0.45 1.45 -14.09
C VAL A 152 0.51 1.48 -15.61
N ARG A 153 0.70 0.32 -16.25
CA ARG A 153 0.88 0.25 -17.72
C ARG A 153 -0.47 0.39 -18.39
N THR A 154 -0.93 1.64 -18.50
CA THR A 154 -2.22 2.00 -19.13
C THR A 154 -2.32 1.53 -20.59
N ASP A 155 -1.19 1.33 -21.27
CA ASP A 155 -1.11 0.72 -22.61
C ASP A 155 -1.70 -0.70 -22.68
N HIS A 156 -1.71 -1.45 -21.58
CA HIS A 156 -2.25 -2.81 -21.52
C HIS A 156 -3.76 -2.85 -21.17
N ILE A 157 -4.37 -1.69 -20.90
CA ILE A 157 -5.79 -1.55 -20.51
C ILE A 157 -6.65 -1.18 -21.74
N LEU A 158 -6.06 -0.55 -22.75
CA LEU A 158 -6.74 -0.15 -23.98
C LEU A 158 -6.59 -1.24 -25.06
N PRO A 159 -7.68 -1.68 -25.71
CA PRO A 159 -7.56 -2.55 -26.87
C PRO A 159 -6.78 -1.83 -27.98
N PRO A 160 -5.92 -2.53 -28.74
CA PRO A 160 -5.04 -1.95 -29.77
C PRO A 160 -5.76 -1.28 -30.96
N ASN A 161 -7.10 -1.28 -30.98
CA ASN A 161 -7.93 -0.71 -32.04
C ASN A 161 -8.86 0.42 -31.54
N SER A 162 -8.59 1.02 -30.38
CA SER A 162 -9.37 2.15 -29.90
C SER A 162 -9.05 3.41 -30.72
N GLU A 163 -9.97 3.81 -31.62
CA GLU A 163 -9.92 5.05 -32.41
C GLU A 163 -9.66 6.33 -31.57
N VAL A 164 -9.84 6.27 -30.25
CA VAL A 164 -9.70 7.40 -29.30
C VAL A 164 -8.28 7.99 -29.24
N LEU A 165 -7.25 7.24 -29.65
CA LEU A 165 -5.87 7.76 -29.75
C LEU A 165 -5.56 8.50 -31.06
N SER A 166 -6.38 8.33 -32.10
CA SER A 166 -6.12 8.95 -33.41
C SER A 166 -6.26 10.47 -33.36
N ASP A 167 -7.15 10.98 -32.50
CA ASP A 167 -7.42 12.42 -32.36
C ASP A 167 -6.49 13.12 -31.35
N THR A 168 -5.84 12.39 -30.43
CA THR A 168 -4.97 13.01 -29.42
C THR A 168 -3.48 13.04 -29.79
N GLN A 169 -3.07 12.36 -30.86
CA GLN A 169 -1.70 12.44 -31.39
C GLN A 169 -1.49 13.59 -32.39
N GLN A 170 -2.53 14.42 -32.62
CA GLN A 170 -2.45 15.68 -33.38
C GLN A 170 -2.84 16.89 -32.49
N GLN A 171 -2.11 17.15 -31.40
CA GLN A 171 -1.98 18.51 -30.87
C GLN A 171 -0.76 18.71 -29.97
#